data_AF-A0A2X1NH82-F1
#
_entry.id   AF-A0A2X1NH82-F1
#
_cell.length_a   1.000
_cell.length_b   1.000
_cell.length_c   1.000
_cell.angle_alpha   90.00
_cell.angle_beta   90.00
_cell.angle_gamma   90.00
#
_symmetry.space_group_name_H-M   'P 1'
#
loop_
_entity.id
_entity.type
_entity.pdbx_description
1 polymer ?
#
loop_
_entity_poly.entity_id
_entity_poly.type
_entity_poly.pdbx_seq_one_letter_code
_entity_poly.pdbx_strand_id
1 'polypeptide(L)'
;MISDLGHIVKASDCGARIDLALLPFSDALSRHVEPEQALRWALSGGEDYELCFTVPELNRGALDVALGHLGVPFTCIGQMTAISKGFVLFVTANLLH
;
A
#
# COMPACT_ATOMS: atom_id res chain seq x y z
N MET A 1 -4.99 5.63 -4.79
CA MET A 1 -3.90 5.11 -3.93
C MET A 1 -2.49 5.35 -4.45
N ILE A 2 -2.03 4.76 -5.57
CA ILE A 2 -0.62 4.91 -6.03
C ILE A 2 -0.29 6.37 -6.38
N SER A 3 -1.22 7.06 -7.05
CA SER A 3 -1.12 8.51 -7.32
C SER A 3 -0.98 9.32 -6.03
N ASP A 4 -1.81 9.02 -5.03
CA ASP A 4 -1.79 9.68 -3.72
C ASP A 4 -0.49 9.44 -2.97
N LEU A 5 0.03 8.20 -3.02
CA LEU A 5 1.32 7.87 -2.45
C LEU A 5 2.45 8.63 -3.15
N GLY A 6 2.38 8.77 -4.47
CA GLY A 6 3.30 9.63 -5.24
C GLY A 6 3.28 11.08 -4.75
N HIS A 7 2.09 11.62 -4.43
CA HIS A 7 1.97 12.95 -3.82
C HIS A 7 2.59 13.02 -2.42
N ILE A 8 2.34 12.03 -1.55
CA ILE A 8 2.92 11.95 -0.19
C ILE A 8 4.45 11.96 -0.27
N VAL A 9 5.02 11.10 -1.12
CA VAL A 9 6.48 10.97 -1.31
C VAL A 9 7.09 12.29 -1.76
N LYS A 10 6.48 12.93 -2.77
CA LYS A 10 6.95 14.21 -3.32
C LYS A 10 6.85 15.35 -2.30
N ALA A 11 5.75 15.43 -1.55
CA ALA A 11 5.55 16.47 -0.53
C ALA A 11 6.47 16.29 0.68
N SER A 12 6.90 15.05 0.97
CA SER A 12 7.72 14.70 2.13
C SER A 12 9.23 14.65 1.86
N ASP A 13 9.67 14.93 0.63
CA ASP A 13 11.08 14.84 0.20
C ASP A 13 11.74 13.48 0.55
N CYS A 14 10.98 12.40 0.39
CA CYS A 14 11.39 11.04 0.72
C CYS A 14 11.39 10.15 -0.52
N GLY A 15 11.89 8.93 -0.39
CA GLY A 15 11.63 7.82 -1.29
C GLY A 15 10.55 6.90 -0.70
N ALA A 16 10.13 5.89 -1.44
CA ALA A 16 9.26 4.83 -0.92
C ALA A 16 9.49 3.52 -1.68
N ARG A 17 9.32 2.40 -0.98
CA ARG A 17 9.42 1.05 -1.54
C ARG A 17 8.15 0.29 -1.18
N ILE A 18 7.38 -0.07 -2.21
CA ILE A 18 6.03 -0.64 -2.06
C ILE A 18 5.94 -1.98 -2.76
N ASP A 19 5.45 -2.97 -2.03
CA ASP A 19 5.15 -4.29 -2.55
C ASP A 19 3.70 -4.33 -3.03
N LEU A 20 3.54 -4.41 -4.34
CA LEU A 20 2.26 -4.46 -5.00
C LEU A 20 1.51 -5.77 -4.73
N ALA A 21 2.21 -6.84 -4.32
CA ALA A 21 1.57 -8.09 -3.92
C ALA A 21 0.78 -7.98 -2.61
N LEU A 22 1.07 -6.95 -1.80
CA LEU A 22 0.41 -6.71 -0.51
C LEU A 22 -0.77 -5.75 -0.62
N LEU A 23 -1.08 -5.22 -1.81
CA LEU A 23 -2.21 -4.30 -1.94
C LEU A 23 -3.51 -5.03 -1.57
N PRO A 24 -4.31 -4.47 -0.64
CA PRO A 24 -5.62 -5.02 -0.38
C PRO A 24 -6.48 -4.82 -1.63
N PHE A 25 -7.00 -5.92 -2.16
CA PHE A 25 -8.03 -5.88 -3.19
C PHE A 25 -9.35 -6.32 -2.55
N SER A 26 -10.46 -5.70 -2.96
CA SER A 26 -11.77 -6.15 -2.50
C SER A 26 -12.07 -7.56 -2.99
N ASP A 27 -12.78 -8.35 -2.18
CA ASP A 27 -13.24 -9.71 -2.54
C ASP A 27 -13.95 -9.75 -3.91
N ALA A 28 -14.70 -8.70 -4.23
CA ALA A 28 -15.39 -8.57 -5.50
C ALA A 28 -14.39 -8.45 -6.67
N LEU A 29 -13.34 -7.66 -6.52
CA LEU A 29 -12.28 -7.50 -7.51
C LEU A 29 -11.50 -8.81 -7.68
N SER A 30 -11.07 -9.43 -6.58
CA SER A 30 -10.28 -10.67 -6.59
C SER A 30 -11.00 -11.87 -7.20
N ARG A 31 -12.34 -11.89 -7.18
CA ARG A 31 -13.15 -12.98 -7.78
C ARG A 31 -13.44 -12.80 -9.27
N HIS A 32 -13.39 -11.58 -9.79
CA HIS A 32 -13.83 -11.28 -11.15
C HIS A 32 -12.72 -10.77 -12.07
N VAL A 33 -11.53 -10.52 -11.52
CA VAL A 33 -10.44 -9.85 -12.24
C VAL A 33 -9.13 -10.59 -11.97
N GLU A 34 -8.42 -10.93 -13.03
CA GLU A 34 -7.08 -11.51 -12.93
C GLU A 34 -6.13 -10.56 -12.17
N PRO A 35 -5.18 -11.06 -11.36
CA PRO A 35 -4.32 -10.23 -10.51
C PRO A 35 -3.57 -9.12 -11.26
N GLU A 36 -3.09 -9.41 -12.48
CA GLU A 36 -2.40 -8.42 -13.32
C GLU A 36 -3.34 -7.28 -13.74
N GLN A 37 -4.61 -7.60 -14.02
CA GLN A 37 -5.61 -6.63 -14.41
C GLN A 37 -6.10 -5.80 -13.20
N ALA A 38 -6.22 -6.43 -12.03
CA ALA A 38 -6.50 -5.74 -10.77
C ALA A 38 -5.39 -4.74 -10.42
N LEU A 39 -4.12 -5.13 -10.59
CA LEU A 39 -2.97 -4.24 -10.44
C LEU A 39 -3.01 -3.06 -11.41
N ARG A 40 -3.31 -3.31 -12.70
CA ARG A 40 -3.48 -2.23 -13.68
C ARG A 40 -4.55 -1.23 -13.25
N TRP A 41 -5.68 -1.70 -12.73
CA TRP A 41 -6.76 -0.82 -12.24
C TRP A 41 -6.36 -0.02 -11.00
N ALA A 42 -5.69 -0.66 -10.03
CA ALA A 42 -5.16 0.03 -8.85
C ALA A 42 -4.10 1.10 -9.21
N LEU A 43 -3.36 0.89 -10.30
CA LEU A 43 -2.37 1.83 -10.83
C LEU A 43 -2.99 2.95 -11.67
N SER A 44 -4.13 2.72 -12.34
CA SER A 44 -4.78 3.70 -13.23
C SER A 44 -5.78 4.64 -12.53
N GLY A 45 -6.22 4.32 -11.31
CA GLY A 45 -7.14 5.15 -10.50
C GLY A 45 -8.58 5.19 -11.03
N GLY A 46 -9.61 5.47 -10.23
CA GLY A 46 -9.65 5.70 -8.80
C GLY A 46 -11.10 5.92 -8.35
N GLU A 47 -11.66 4.98 -7.60
CA GLU A 47 -12.86 5.17 -6.76
C GLU A 47 -12.77 4.33 -5.47
N ASP A 48 -11.58 3.81 -5.15
CA ASP A 48 -11.33 3.08 -3.92
C ASP A 48 -11.02 4.10 -2.83
N TYR A 49 -12.05 4.54 -2.10
CA TYR A 49 -11.99 5.51 -1.01
C TYR A 49 -11.21 4.97 0.22
N GLU A 50 -9.95 4.58 0.03
CA GLU A 50 -9.07 4.08 1.08
C GLU A 50 -8.12 5.15 1.60
N LEU A 51 -7.79 5.06 2.90
CA LEU A 51 -6.83 5.95 3.55
C LEU A 51 -5.41 5.38 3.40
N CYS A 52 -4.53 6.16 2.77
CA CYS A 52 -3.10 5.88 2.73
C CYS A 52 -2.35 6.80 3.71
N PHE A 53 -1.56 6.23 4.60
CA PHE A 53 -0.79 6.97 5.61
C PHE A 53 0.53 6.27 5.93
N THR A 54 1.41 6.98 6.62
CA THR A 54 2.71 6.47 7.07
C THR A 54 2.81 6.53 8.59
N VAL A 55 3.50 5.57 9.20
CA VAL A 55 3.70 5.51 10.66
C VAL A 55 5.16 5.17 10.94
N PRO A 56 5.82 5.86 11.90
CA PRO A 56 7.13 5.47 12.38
C PRO A 56 7.12 4.05 12.94
N GLU A 57 8.16 3.24 12.70
CA GLU A 57 8.22 1.84 13.17
C GLU A 57 7.97 1.72 14.68
N LEU A 58 8.49 2.66 15.47
CA LEU A 58 8.30 2.70 16.93
C LEU A 58 6.82 2.81 17.34
N ASN A 59 5.97 3.37 16.48
CA ASN A 59 4.56 3.60 16.74
C ASN A 59 3.67 2.48 16.19
N ARG A 60 4.23 1.46 15.53
CA ARG A 60 3.47 0.37 14.93
C ARG A 60 2.60 -0.38 15.93
N GLY A 61 3.16 -0.73 17.10
CA GLY A 61 2.38 -1.40 18.15
C GLY A 61 1.22 -0.55 18.68
N ALA A 62 1.41 0.77 18.79
CA ALA A 62 0.34 1.68 19.19
C ALA A 62 -0.75 1.80 18.11
N LEU A 63 -0.38 1.78 16.83
CA LEU A 63 -1.31 1.74 15.71
C LEU A 63 -2.13 0.45 15.74
N ASP A 64 -1.49 -0.71 15.91
CA ASP A 64 -2.16 -2.01 15.94
C ASP A 64 -3.23 -2.05 17.06
N VAL A 65 -2.90 -1.52 18.24
CA VAL A 65 -3.86 -1.40 19.35
C VAL A 65 -4.99 -0.44 19.00
N ALA A 66 -4.67 0.76 18.49
CA ALA A 66 -5.68 1.79 18.18
C ALA A 66 -6.67 1.32 17.10
N LEU A 67 -6.16 0.69 16.03
CA LEU A 67 -6.99 0.19 14.92
C LEU A 67 -7.70 -1.11 15.27
N GLY A 68 -7.13 -1.95 16.14
CA GLY A 68 -7.76 -3.19 16.61
C GLY A 68 -9.13 -2.96 17.25
N HIS A 69 -9.38 -1.80 17.84
CA HIS A 69 -10.68 -1.43 18.40
C HIS A 69 -11.70 -0.93 17.38
N LEU A 70 -11.25 -0.46 16.21
CA LEU A 70 -12.12 0.10 15.16
C LEU A 70 -12.68 -0.97 14.22
N GLY A 71 -12.10 -2.17 14.22
CA GLY A 71 -12.54 -3.28 13.35
C GLY A 71 -12.32 -3.03 11.86
N VAL A 72 -11.51 -2.03 11.51
CA VAL A 72 -11.18 -1.68 10.13
C VAL A 72 -9.89 -2.41 9.73
N PRO A 73 -9.87 -3.18 8.63
CA PRO A 73 -8.64 -3.81 8.15
C PRO A 73 -7.67 -2.74 7.67
N PHE A 74 -6.38 -2.94 7.96
CA PHE A 74 -5.31 -2.14 7.40
C PHE A 74 -4.15 -3.07 7.02
N THR A 75 -3.43 -2.71 5.96
CA THR A 75 -2.34 -3.53 5.44
C THR A 75 -1.10 -2.68 5.29
N CYS A 76 0.01 -3.11 5.89
CA CYS A 76 1.30 -2.50 5.61
C CYS A 76 1.79 -2.99 4.25
N ILE A 77 1.83 -2.10 3.27
CA ILE A 77 2.20 -2.42 1.87
C ILE A 77 3.63 -2.03 1.52
N GLY A 78 4.39 -1.46 2.46
CA GLY A 78 5.76 -1.03 2.20
C GLY A 78 6.30 -0.04 3.22
N GLN A 79 7.35 0.67 2.83
CA GLN A 79 8.11 1.55 3.73
C GLN A 79 8.56 2.83 3.03
N MET A 80 8.57 3.94 3.77
CA MET A 80 9.22 5.17 3.36
C MET A 80 10.75 5.00 3.43
N THR A 81 11.46 5.58 2.48
CA THR A 81 12.92 5.47 2.37
C THR A 81 13.56 6.84 2.14
N ALA A 82 14.89 6.92 2.09
CA ALA A 82 15.57 8.15 1.71
C ALA A 82 15.28 8.51 0.24
N ILE A 83 15.19 9.81 -0.07
CA ILE A 83 14.92 10.29 -1.44
C ILE A 83 15.88 9.73 -2.49
N SER A 84 17.14 9.47 -2.13
CA SER A 84 18.15 8.87 -3.01
C SER A 84 17.83 7.46 -3.47
N LYS A 85 16.86 6.79 -2.84
CA LYS A 85 16.34 5.47 -3.24
C LYS A 85 15.14 5.57 -4.18
N GLY A 86 14.57 6.75 -4.37
CA GLY A 86 13.44 7.02 -5.27
C GLY A 86 12.13 6.37 -4.84
N PHE A 87 11.16 6.37 -5.76
CA PHE A 87 9.87 5.68 -5.58
C PHE A 87 9.87 4.37 -6.36
N VAL A 88 9.89 3.24 -5.65
CA VAL A 88 10.05 1.90 -6.19
C VAL A 88 8.81 1.06 -5.92
N LEU A 89 8.22 0.56 -7.00
CA LEU A 89 7.14 -0.43 -6.96
C LEU A 89 7.71 -1.78 -7.39
N PHE A 90 7.44 -2.83 -6.62
CA PHE A 90 7.86 -4.19 -6.94
C PHE A 90 6.76 -5.19 -6.56
N VAL A 91 6.87 -6.44 -7.03
CA VAL A 91 5.98 -7.55 -6.65
C VAL A 91 6.86 -8.61 -6.01
N THR A 92 6.64 -8.95 -4.74
CA THR A 92 7.30 -10.14 -4.17
C THR A 92 6.69 -11.38 -4.83
N ALA A 93 7.51 -12.23 -5.43
CA ALA A 93 7.06 -13.53 -5.88
C ALA A 93 6.73 -14.38 -4.64
N ASN A 94 5.44 -14.58 -4.35
CA ASN A 94 5.04 -15.63 -3.42
C ASN A 94 5.49 -16.96 -4.02
N LEU A 95 6.59 -17.51 -3.52
CA LEU A 95 6.85 -18.94 -3.58
C LEU A 95 5.73 -19.59 -2.77
N LEU A 96 4.68 -20.01 -3.47
CA LEU A 96 3.66 -20.89 -2.95
C LEU A 96 4.37 -22.12 -2.36
N HIS A 97 4.26 -22.30 -1.04
CA HIS A 97 4.48 -23.56 -0.36
C HIS A 97 3.14 -24.04 0.18
#